data_AF-A0A4P5VDE2-F1
#
_entry.id   AF-A0A4P5VDE2-F1
#
_cell.length_a   1.000
_cell.length_b   1.000
_cell.length_c   1.000
_cell.angle_alpha   90.00
_cell.angle_beta   90.00
_cell.angle_gamma   90.00
#
_symmetry.space_group_name_H-M   'P 1'
#
loop_
_entity.id
_entity.type
_entity.pdbx_description
1 polymer ?
#
loop_
_entity_poly.entity_id
_entity_poly.type
_entity_poly.pdbx_seq_one_letter_code
_entity_poly.pdbx_strand_id
1 'polypeptide(L)'
;MANPTTVEELLAYWPGNIPFKGSLVSDDGSCMCAQGQALHFLDGMSADDLRNLEQEEADKRVAELFGISRAHAVLLRIVNDRQGGAPSSVIRNPEQVLGDQAHVVLAFWRHLDRMTAKDWAAARATAWDAAGATNEIQGAAVMRANGFPFFFLPLFGFADPESVIAADIK
;
A
#
# COMPACT_ATOMS: atom_id res chain seq x y z
N MET A 1 -3.86 -25.89 -8.79
CA MET A 1 -2.85 -25.01 -9.40
C MET A 1 -1.55 -25.24 -8.68
N ALA A 2 -0.40 -25.10 -9.35
CA ALA A 2 0.88 -25.11 -8.66
C ALA A 2 0.98 -23.89 -7.72
N ASN A 3 1.78 -23.99 -6.65
CA ASN A 3 2.03 -22.85 -5.77
C ASN A 3 2.73 -21.73 -6.55
N PRO A 4 2.32 -20.46 -6.39
CA PRO A 4 2.98 -19.33 -7.05
C PRO A 4 4.45 -19.24 -6.69
N THR A 5 5.28 -18.83 -7.65
CA THR A 5 6.73 -18.59 -7.45
C THR A 5 7.14 -17.16 -7.83
N THR A 6 6.23 -16.40 -8.43
CA THR A 6 6.41 -14.99 -8.78
C THR A 6 5.24 -14.15 -8.31
N VAL A 7 5.44 -12.83 -8.22
CA VAL A 7 4.37 -11.87 -7.90
C VAL A 7 3.21 -11.99 -8.88
N GLU A 8 3.48 -12.09 -10.18
CA GLU A 8 2.42 -12.19 -11.19
C GLU A 8 1.59 -13.48 -11.09
N GLU A 9 2.26 -14.61 -10.80
CA GLU A 9 1.56 -15.87 -10.53
C GLU A 9 0.69 -15.76 -9.28
N LEU A 10 1.17 -15.09 -8.23
CA LEU A 10 0.43 -14.91 -6.99
C LEU A 10 -0.80 -14.01 -7.21
N LEU A 11 -0.65 -12.91 -7.94
CA LEU A 11 -1.77 -12.02 -8.29
C LEU A 11 -2.83 -12.72 -9.13
N ALA A 12 -2.42 -13.66 -9.99
CA ALA A 12 -3.32 -14.51 -10.78
C ALA A 12 -3.95 -15.65 -9.96
N TYR A 13 -3.31 -16.06 -8.87
CA TYR A 13 -3.78 -17.13 -7.98
C TYR A 13 -4.94 -16.68 -7.08
N TRP A 14 -4.89 -15.46 -6.52
CA TRP A 14 -5.89 -14.98 -5.55
C TRP A 14 -7.36 -15.01 -6.00
N PRO A 15 -7.73 -14.68 -7.25
CA PRO A 15 -9.13 -14.77 -7.68
C PRO A 15 -9.72 -16.19 -7.58
N GLY A 16 -8.88 -17.23 -7.72
CA GLY A 16 -9.27 -18.63 -7.55
C GLY A 16 -9.03 -19.19 -6.14
N ASN A 17 -8.30 -18.45 -5.31
CA ASN A 17 -7.97 -18.81 -3.93
C ASN A 17 -7.96 -17.55 -3.07
N ILE A 18 -9.16 -17.13 -2.66
CA ILE A 18 -9.37 -15.87 -1.94
C ILE A 18 -8.57 -15.93 -0.63
N PRO A 19 -7.67 -14.97 -0.38
CA PRO A 19 -6.86 -15.01 0.83
C PRO A 19 -7.70 -14.85 2.10
N PHE A 20 -7.17 -15.41 3.18
CA PHE A 20 -7.73 -15.29 4.52
C PHE A 20 -7.68 -13.84 5.04
N LYS A 21 -8.42 -13.53 6.10
CA LYS A 21 -8.61 -12.17 6.63
C LYS A 21 -8.20 -12.06 8.09
N GLY A 22 -7.65 -10.91 8.48
CA GLY A 22 -7.49 -10.51 9.88
C GLY A 22 -6.17 -10.90 10.55
N SER A 23 -5.41 -11.85 10.00
CA SER A 23 -4.03 -12.14 10.41
C SER A 23 -3.22 -12.70 9.25
N LEU A 24 -1.88 -12.68 9.36
CA LEU A 24 -0.98 -13.22 8.34
C LEU A 24 -1.24 -14.70 8.07
N VAL A 25 -1.52 -15.46 9.12
CA VAL A 25 -1.84 -16.88 9.10
C VAL A 25 -2.91 -17.19 10.16
N SER A 26 -3.77 -18.16 9.90
CA SER A 26 -4.75 -18.66 10.89
C SER A 26 -4.06 -19.37 12.05
N ASP A 27 -4.76 -19.49 13.18
CA ASP A 27 -4.21 -20.11 14.40
C ASP A 27 -3.70 -21.54 14.15
N ASP A 28 -4.42 -22.32 13.33
CA ASP A 28 -4.05 -23.68 12.95
C ASP A 28 -3.00 -23.78 11.83
N GLY A 29 -2.55 -22.64 11.28
CA GLY A 29 -1.58 -22.58 10.20
C GLY A 29 -2.12 -22.93 8.81
N SER A 30 -3.42 -23.23 8.68
CA SER A 30 -4.00 -23.78 7.43
C SER A 30 -4.29 -22.72 6.37
N CYS A 31 -4.50 -21.47 6.77
CA CYS A 31 -4.94 -20.38 5.90
C CYS A 31 -4.05 -19.16 6.07
N MET A 32 -3.84 -18.39 5.00
CA MET A 32 -2.96 -17.20 5.00
C MET A 32 -3.64 -16.04 4.29
N CYS A 33 -3.46 -14.82 4.79
CA CYS A 33 -3.93 -13.62 4.11
C CYS A 33 -3.06 -13.29 2.90
N ALA A 34 -3.40 -12.24 2.15
CA ALA A 34 -2.64 -11.86 0.96
C ALA A 34 -1.15 -11.64 1.27
N GLN A 35 -0.82 -10.95 2.37
CA GLN A 35 0.57 -10.75 2.79
C GLN A 35 1.22 -12.05 3.27
N GLY A 36 0.49 -12.88 4.03
CA GLY A 36 1.00 -14.18 4.48
C GLY A 36 1.32 -15.10 3.31
N GLN A 37 0.44 -15.17 2.30
CA GLN A 37 0.68 -15.94 1.08
C GLN A 37 1.86 -15.39 0.28
N ALA A 38 2.01 -14.06 0.18
CA ALA A 38 3.19 -13.46 -0.46
C ALA A 38 4.49 -13.89 0.22
N LEU A 39 4.56 -13.76 1.54
CA LEU A 39 5.74 -14.12 2.32
C LEU A 39 6.00 -15.63 2.34
N HIS A 40 4.96 -16.45 2.39
CA HIS A 40 5.10 -17.91 2.35
C HIS A 40 5.58 -18.39 0.98
N PHE A 41 4.91 -17.98 -0.10
CA PHE A 41 5.18 -18.51 -1.43
C PHE A 41 6.43 -17.89 -2.09
N LEU A 42 6.69 -16.61 -1.85
CA LEU A 42 7.78 -15.89 -2.54
C LEU A 42 9.05 -15.75 -1.71
N ASP A 43 8.93 -15.80 -0.38
CA ASP A 43 10.06 -15.66 0.54
C ASP A 43 10.27 -16.89 1.45
N GLY A 44 9.44 -17.92 1.28
CA GLY A 44 9.63 -19.23 1.94
C GLY A 44 9.33 -19.25 3.44
N MET A 45 8.67 -18.22 3.98
CA MET A 45 8.34 -18.17 5.41
C MET A 45 7.39 -19.32 5.80
N SER A 46 7.68 -20.00 6.91
CA SER A 46 6.78 -21.02 7.45
C SER A 46 5.56 -20.40 8.14
N ALA A 47 4.53 -21.20 8.41
CA ALA A 47 3.37 -20.76 9.19
C ALA A 47 3.78 -20.27 10.60
N ASP A 48 4.81 -20.89 11.20
CA ASP A 48 5.32 -20.47 12.51
C ASP A 48 6.07 -19.15 12.43
N ASP A 49 6.84 -18.92 11.36
CA ASP A 49 7.49 -17.62 11.15
C ASP A 49 6.44 -16.52 10.98
N LEU A 50 5.39 -16.77 10.18
CA LEU A 50 4.30 -15.81 9.95
C LEU A 50 3.51 -15.50 11.22
N ARG A 51 3.28 -16.48 12.09
CA ARG A 51 2.56 -16.29 13.35
C ARG A 51 3.31 -15.38 14.32
N ASN A 52 4.64 -15.39 14.25
CA ASN A 52 5.51 -14.60 15.10
C ASN A 52 6.02 -13.32 14.41
N LEU A 53 5.62 -13.07 13.15
CA LEU A 53 6.06 -11.91 12.40
C LEU A 53 5.25 -10.67 12.77
N GLU A 54 5.95 -9.62 13.19
CA GLU A 54 5.33 -8.32 13.42
C GLU A 54 4.74 -7.76 12.13
N GLN A 55 3.54 -7.20 12.24
CA GLN A 55 2.79 -6.71 11.09
C GLN A 55 3.51 -5.58 10.33
N GLU A 56 4.26 -4.73 11.04
CA GLU A 56 5.09 -3.69 10.44
C GLU A 56 6.20 -4.28 9.56
N GLU A 57 6.83 -5.37 10.00
CA GLU A 57 7.86 -6.04 9.22
C GLU A 57 7.24 -6.77 8.02
N ALA A 58 6.06 -7.38 8.18
CA ALA A 58 5.33 -7.96 7.06
C ALA A 58 4.99 -6.92 5.98
N ASP A 59 4.53 -5.72 6.37
CA ASP A 59 4.25 -4.61 5.45
C ASP A 59 5.52 -4.22 4.66
N LYS A 60 6.67 -4.13 5.33
CA LYS A 60 7.96 -3.81 4.71
C LYS A 60 8.42 -4.89 3.73
N ARG A 61 8.43 -6.16 4.14
CA ARG A 61 8.93 -7.27 3.32
C ARG A 61 8.04 -7.50 2.10
N VAL A 62 6.71 -7.37 2.25
CA VAL A 62 5.79 -7.43 1.10
C VAL A 62 6.02 -6.25 0.13
N ALA A 63 6.26 -5.05 0.65
CA ALA A 63 6.58 -3.90 -0.20
C ALA A 63 7.85 -4.15 -1.04
N GLU A 64 8.89 -4.70 -0.42
CA GLU A 64 10.14 -5.10 -1.10
C GLU A 64 9.90 -6.18 -2.16
N LEU A 65 9.18 -7.26 -1.82
CA LEU A 65 8.86 -8.35 -2.74
C LEU A 65 8.08 -7.88 -3.97
N PHE A 66 7.16 -6.92 -3.78
CA PHE A 66 6.26 -6.44 -4.84
C PHE A 66 6.84 -5.23 -5.59
N GLY A 67 7.93 -4.63 -5.10
CA GLY A 67 8.48 -3.40 -5.67
C GLY A 67 7.55 -2.19 -5.54
N ILE A 68 6.80 -2.12 -4.44
CA ILE A 68 5.82 -1.06 -4.15
C ILE A 68 6.20 -0.28 -2.90
N SER A 69 5.47 0.80 -2.59
CA SER A 69 5.70 1.53 -1.34
C SER A 69 5.15 0.77 -0.13
N ARG A 70 5.69 1.07 1.06
CA ARG A 70 5.18 0.45 2.31
C ARG A 70 3.71 0.80 2.56
N ALA A 71 3.30 2.02 2.28
CA ALA A 71 1.88 2.42 2.38
C ALA A 71 0.98 1.64 1.40
N HIS A 72 1.50 1.26 0.22
CA HIS A 72 0.77 0.44 -0.74
C HIS A 72 0.60 -1.01 -0.25
N ALA A 73 1.62 -1.58 0.42
CA ALA A 73 1.49 -2.88 1.09
C ALA A 73 0.48 -2.83 2.25
N VAL A 74 0.42 -1.72 3.00
CA VAL A 74 -0.62 -1.49 4.01
C VAL A 74 -2.01 -1.45 3.38
N LEU A 75 -2.17 -0.76 2.23
CA LEU A 75 -3.45 -0.75 1.50
C LEU A 75 -3.86 -2.16 1.08
N LEU A 76 -2.92 -2.99 0.60
CA LEU A 76 -3.17 -4.39 0.24
C LEU A 76 -3.78 -5.16 1.42
N ARG A 77 -3.21 -5.03 2.62
CA ARG A 77 -3.75 -5.63 3.84
C ARG A 77 -5.15 -5.10 4.17
N ILE A 78 -5.33 -3.79 4.16
CA ILE A 78 -6.62 -3.16 4.51
C ILE A 78 -7.73 -3.64 3.56
N VAL A 79 -7.45 -3.69 2.26
CA VAL A 79 -8.41 -4.16 1.25
C VAL A 79 -8.68 -5.65 1.42
N ASN A 80 -7.63 -6.46 1.62
CA ASN A 80 -7.77 -7.88 1.92
C ASN A 80 -8.75 -8.12 3.07
N ASP A 81 -8.59 -7.39 4.17
CA ASP A 81 -9.37 -7.63 5.38
C ASP A 81 -10.80 -7.09 5.24
N ARG A 82 -10.97 -5.91 4.63
CA ARG A 82 -12.25 -5.19 4.65
C ARG A 82 -13.15 -5.42 3.44
N GLN A 83 -12.60 -5.75 2.26
CA GLN A 83 -13.39 -5.92 1.05
C GLN A 83 -13.65 -7.40 0.74
N GLY A 84 -14.77 -7.71 0.10
CA GLY A 84 -15.04 -9.06 -0.39
C GLY A 84 -14.15 -9.42 -1.59
N GLY A 85 -13.73 -10.68 -1.69
CA GLY A 85 -12.94 -11.16 -2.82
C GLY A 85 -11.42 -10.97 -2.67
N ALA A 86 -10.70 -11.18 -3.77
CA ALA A 86 -9.25 -11.10 -3.84
C ALA A 86 -8.77 -9.64 -3.94
N PRO A 87 -7.66 -9.28 -3.27
CA PRO A 87 -7.15 -7.90 -3.27
C PRO A 87 -6.22 -7.61 -4.46
N SER A 88 -6.21 -8.44 -5.53
CA SER A 88 -5.31 -8.27 -6.68
C SER A 88 -5.45 -6.90 -7.36
N SER A 89 -6.63 -6.28 -7.30
CA SER A 89 -6.89 -4.96 -7.87
C SER A 89 -6.03 -3.88 -7.23
N VAL A 90 -5.64 -4.02 -5.95
CA VAL A 90 -4.74 -3.07 -5.29
C VAL A 90 -3.42 -2.91 -6.07
N ILE A 91 -2.94 -3.99 -6.68
CA ILE A 91 -1.69 -3.98 -7.44
C ILE A 91 -1.94 -3.77 -8.93
N ARG A 92 -2.90 -4.50 -9.52
CA ARG A 92 -3.12 -4.50 -10.97
C ARG A 92 -3.91 -3.31 -11.50
N ASN A 93 -4.87 -2.83 -10.71
CA ASN A 93 -5.83 -1.79 -11.10
C ASN A 93 -6.05 -0.83 -9.90
N PRO A 94 -4.99 -0.18 -9.39
CA PRO A 94 -5.06 0.62 -8.16
C PRO A 94 -6.10 1.75 -8.24
N GLU A 95 -6.44 2.23 -9.43
CA GLU A 95 -7.49 3.22 -9.67
C GLU A 95 -8.89 2.76 -9.26
N GLN A 96 -9.15 1.45 -9.25
CA GLN A 96 -10.42 0.90 -8.74
C GLN A 96 -10.54 1.03 -7.21
N VAL A 97 -9.42 1.22 -6.52
CA VAL A 97 -9.35 1.32 -5.06
C VAL A 97 -9.11 2.77 -4.61
N LEU A 98 -8.20 3.47 -5.30
CA LEU A 98 -7.71 4.80 -4.93
C LEU A 98 -8.37 5.93 -5.73
N GLY A 99 -9.12 5.63 -6.79
CA GLY A 99 -9.74 6.62 -7.67
C GLY A 99 -8.83 7.06 -8.81
N ASP A 100 -9.27 8.09 -9.54
CA ASP A 100 -8.60 8.64 -10.73
C ASP A 100 -7.19 9.19 -10.44
N GLN A 101 -6.96 9.67 -9.21
CA GLN A 101 -5.67 10.17 -8.73
C GLN A 101 -4.73 9.08 -8.20
N ALA A 102 -5.03 7.79 -8.41
CA ALA A 102 -4.22 6.67 -7.90
C ALA A 102 -2.73 6.81 -8.22
N HIS A 103 -2.38 7.16 -9.47
CA HIS A 103 -0.99 7.33 -9.89
C HIS A 103 -0.23 8.40 -9.07
N VAL A 104 -0.90 9.49 -8.67
CA VAL A 104 -0.33 10.53 -7.82
C VAL A 104 -0.19 10.07 -6.38
N VAL A 105 -1.19 9.36 -5.85
CA VAL A 105 -1.11 8.77 -4.50
C VAL A 105 0.07 7.80 -4.41
N LEU A 106 0.24 6.93 -5.39
CA LEU A 106 1.35 5.98 -5.43
C LEU A 106 2.71 6.68 -5.51
N ALA A 107 2.82 7.75 -6.31
CA ALA A 107 4.02 8.59 -6.36
C ALA A 107 4.30 9.28 -5.02
N PHE A 108 3.27 9.81 -4.36
CA PHE A 108 3.40 10.44 -3.05
C PHE A 108 3.89 9.43 -1.99
N TRP A 109 3.33 8.23 -1.95
CA TRP A 109 3.77 7.21 -1.01
C TRP A 109 5.22 6.77 -1.25
N ARG A 110 5.67 6.67 -2.51
CA ARG A 110 7.09 6.45 -2.82
C ARG A 110 7.97 7.60 -2.36
N HIS A 111 7.49 8.84 -2.45
CA HIS A 111 8.20 9.98 -1.89
C HIS A 111 8.36 9.85 -0.36
N LEU A 112 7.29 9.48 0.35
CA LEU A 112 7.33 9.27 1.81
C LEU A 112 8.37 8.21 2.22
N ASP A 113 8.48 7.12 1.46
CA ASP A 113 9.47 6.06 1.73
C ASP A 113 10.92 6.54 1.56
N ARG A 114 11.16 7.61 0.78
CA ARG A 114 12.48 8.23 0.61
C ARG A 114 12.79 9.29 1.67
N MET A 115 11.80 9.72 2.46
CA MET A 115 11.99 10.75 3.49
C MET A 115 12.77 10.19 4.68
N THR A 116 13.83 10.90 5.06
CA THR A 116 14.58 10.61 6.28
C THR A 116 13.83 11.13 7.51
N ALA A 117 14.21 10.68 8.71
CA ALA A 117 13.68 11.24 9.96
C ALA A 117 13.85 12.77 10.05
N LYS A 118 14.92 13.32 9.43
CA LYS A 118 15.14 14.76 9.34
C LYS A 118 14.13 15.44 8.43
N ASP A 119 13.78 14.82 7.30
CA ASP A 119 12.80 15.37 6.36
C ASP A 119 11.41 15.42 6.99
N TRP A 120 11.02 14.34 7.68
CA TRP A 120 9.78 14.30 8.47
C TRP A 120 9.74 15.38 9.56
N ALA A 121 10.84 15.56 10.29
CA ALA A 121 10.95 16.62 11.30
C ALA A 121 10.91 18.03 10.68
N ALA A 122 11.54 18.22 9.51
CA ALA A 122 11.56 19.50 8.81
C ALA A 122 10.17 19.89 8.28
N ALA A 123 9.43 18.91 7.75
CA ALA A 123 8.03 19.04 7.35
C ALA A 123 7.11 19.37 8.55
N ARG A 124 7.57 19.09 9.79
CA ARG A 124 6.74 19.08 11.01
C ARG A 124 5.49 18.20 10.84
N ALA A 125 5.61 17.18 10.00
CA ALA A 125 4.53 16.29 9.63
C ALA A 125 4.58 14.99 10.43
N THR A 126 3.40 14.42 10.65
CA THR A 126 3.19 13.11 11.25
C THR A 126 2.55 12.18 10.23
N ALA A 127 2.40 10.90 10.60
CA ALA A 127 1.68 9.94 9.77
C ALA A 127 0.22 10.37 9.49
N TRP A 128 -0.41 11.11 10.42
CA TRP A 128 -1.75 11.65 10.21
C TRP A 128 -1.79 12.73 9.13
N ASP A 129 -0.76 13.56 9.03
CA ASP A 129 -0.65 14.59 8.00
C ASP A 129 -0.43 13.96 6.61
N ALA A 130 0.33 12.87 6.54
CA ALA A 130 0.51 12.10 5.29
C ALA A 130 -0.79 11.44 4.84
N ALA A 131 -1.61 10.95 5.78
CA ALA A 131 -2.96 10.48 5.48
C ALA A 131 -3.86 11.62 4.99
N GLY A 132 -3.76 12.80 5.62
CA GLY A 132 -4.42 14.03 5.16
C GLY A 132 -4.04 14.40 3.73
N ALA A 133 -2.75 14.41 3.41
CA ALA A 133 -2.24 14.69 2.05
C ALA A 133 -2.72 13.64 1.04
N THR A 134 -2.78 12.36 1.43
CA THR A 134 -3.36 11.30 0.59
C THR A 134 -4.83 11.59 0.27
N ASN A 135 -5.63 11.97 1.27
CA ASN A 135 -7.04 12.33 1.06
C ASN A 135 -7.20 13.57 0.17
N GLU A 136 -6.33 14.57 0.32
CA GLU A 136 -6.30 15.76 -0.52
C GLU A 136 -6.00 15.41 -1.99
N ILE A 137 -5.03 14.53 -2.24
CA ILE A 137 -4.72 14.05 -3.58
C ILE A 137 -5.94 13.34 -4.17
N GLN A 138 -6.54 12.38 -3.46
CA GLN A 138 -7.71 11.64 -3.94
C GLN A 138 -8.91 12.56 -4.21
N GLY A 139 -9.10 13.58 -3.38
CA GLY A 139 -10.19 14.55 -3.48
C GLY A 139 -9.90 15.77 -4.37
N ALA A 140 -8.76 15.81 -5.07
CA ALA A 140 -8.25 17.03 -5.70
C ALA A 140 -9.25 17.70 -6.66
N ALA A 141 -9.97 16.92 -7.46
CA ALA A 141 -10.98 17.45 -8.38
C ALA A 141 -12.12 18.17 -7.63
N VAL A 142 -12.59 17.60 -6.52
CA VAL A 142 -13.64 18.18 -5.67
C VAL A 142 -13.13 19.43 -4.94
N MET A 143 -11.90 19.38 -4.42
CA MET A 143 -11.28 20.53 -3.76
C MET A 143 -11.17 21.72 -4.71
N ARG A 144 -10.70 21.50 -5.94
CA ARG A 144 -10.60 22.53 -6.98
C ARG A 144 -11.97 23.10 -7.36
N ALA A 145 -12.96 22.23 -7.60
CA ALA A 145 -14.31 22.65 -7.95
C ALA A 145 -14.94 23.55 -6.88
N ASN A 146 -14.62 23.31 -5.62
CA ASN A 146 -15.11 24.08 -4.48
C ASN A 146 -14.19 25.24 -4.07
N GLY A 147 -13.06 25.45 -4.75
CA GLY A 147 -12.07 26.48 -4.40
C GLY A 147 -11.36 26.25 -3.06
N PHE A 148 -11.31 25.01 -2.57
CA PHE A 148 -10.57 24.68 -1.35
C PHE A 148 -9.06 24.56 -1.65
N PRO A 149 -8.20 25.15 -0.80
CA PRO A 149 -6.76 24.99 -0.94
C PRO A 149 -6.31 23.62 -0.42
N PHE A 150 -5.10 23.22 -0.84
CA PHE A 150 -4.38 22.09 -0.24
C PHE A 150 -3.64 22.56 1.02
N PHE A 151 -3.85 21.86 2.14
CA PHE A 151 -3.26 22.18 3.44
C PHE A 151 -2.18 21.18 3.85
N PHE A 152 -2.37 19.89 3.56
CA PHE A 152 -1.44 18.84 3.97
C PHE A 152 -0.32 18.64 2.95
N LEU A 153 -0.61 18.66 1.65
CA LEU A 153 0.41 18.55 0.59
C LEU A 153 1.60 19.53 0.76
N PRO A 154 1.37 20.82 1.09
CA PRO A 154 2.47 21.76 1.32
C PRO A 154 3.42 21.38 2.44
N LEU A 155 2.98 20.60 3.44
CA LEU A 155 3.86 20.12 4.51
C LEU A 155 4.99 19.22 3.96
N PHE A 156 4.73 18.55 2.84
CA PHE A 156 5.67 17.67 2.15
C PHE A 156 6.39 18.37 0.98
N GLY A 157 6.27 19.70 0.87
CA GLY A 157 6.91 20.49 -0.17
C GLY A 157 6.20 20.46 -1.53
N PHE A 158 4.94 20.02 -1.57
CA PHE A 158 4.13 19.96 -2.78
C PHE A 158 3.03 21.02 -2.75
N ALA A 159 2.94 21.82 -3.81
CA ALA A 159 1.89 22.83 -3.91
C ALA A 159 0.53 22.21 -4.31
N ASP A 160 0.58 21.16 -5.12
CA ASP A 160 -0.56 20.48 -5.72
C ASP A 160 -0.21 19.03 -6.11
N PRO A 161 -1.20 18.19 -6.45
CA PRO A 161 -0.99 16.83 -6.93
C PRO A 161 0.01 16.69 -8.10
N GLU A 162 -0.01 17.61 -9.06
CA GLU A 162 0.86 17.55 -10.25
C GLU A 162 2.34 17.75 -9.87
N SER A 163 2.63 18.56 -8.84
CA SER A 163 3.98 18.74 -8.32
C SER A 163 4.58 17.47 -7.70
N VAL A 164 3.75 16.55 -7.21
CA VAL A 164 4.18 15.23 -6.71
C VAL A 164 4.74 14.39 -7.87
N ILE A 165 3.99 14.31 -8.98
CA ILE A 165 4.42 13.55 -10.16
C ILE A 165 5.73 14.10 -10.73
N ALA A 166 5.85 15.42 -10.81
CA ALA A 166 7.08 16.06 -11.30
C ALA A 166 8.32 15.71 -10.45
N ALA A 167 8.14 15.43 -9.16
CA ALA A 167 9.22 15.04 -8.26
C ALA A 167 9.54 13.54 -8.27
N ASP A 168 8.59 12.68 -8.64
CA ASP A 168 8.78 11.22 -8.68
C ASP A 168 9.47 10.73 -9.96
N ILE A 169 9.51 11.55 -11.03
CA ILE A 169 10.19 11.24 -12.30
C ILE A 169 11.73 11.47 -12.22
N LYS A 170 12.22 12.08 -11.13
CA LYS A 170 13.65 12.34 -10.91
C LYS A 170 14.33 11.24 -10.11
#